data_AF-A0A5K1BR38-F1
#
_entry.id   AF-A0A5K1BR38-F1
#
_cell.length_a   1.000
_cell.length_b   1.000
_cell.length_c   1.000
_cell.angle_alpha   90.00
_cell.angle_beta   90.00
_cell.angle_gamma   90.00
#
_symmetry.space_group_name_H-M   'P 1'
#
loop_
_entity.id
_entity.type
_entity.pdbx_description
1 polymer ?
#
loop_
_entity_poly.entity_id
_entity_poly.type
_entity_poly.pdbx_seq_one_letter_code
_entity_poly.pdbx_strand_id
1 'polypeptide(L)' 'AKPLLGSKNVRELADPSLGTDYDRQEMEWAVSTASMCVHYLAASRPRMSQ' A
#
# COMPACT_ATOMS: atom_id res chain seq x y z
N ALA A 1 -2.26 -11.23 1.27
CA ALA A 1 -2.12 -9.77 1.05
C ALA A 1 -2.69 -8.91 2.18
N LYS A 2 -3.98 -9.01 2.56
CA LYS A 2 -4.59 -8.20 3.64
C LYS A 2 -3.76 -8.04 4.95
N PRO A 3 -3.16 -9.09 5.53
CA PRO A 3 -2.35 -8.92 6.75
C PRO A 3 -1.09 -8.06 6.54
N LEU A 4 -0.50 -8.07 5.34
CA LEU A 4 0.73 -7.33 5.02
C LEU A 4 0.44 -5.84 4.74
N LEU A 5 -0.72 -5.52 4.18
CA LEU A 5 -1.15 -4.12 3.98
C LEU A 5 -1.44 -3.41 5.32
N GLY A 6 -1.87 -4.15 6.33
CA GLY A 6 -2.10 -3.63 7.68
C GLY A 6 -0.82 -3.35 8.47
N SER A 7 0.24 -4.14 8.25
CA SER A 7 1.54 -3.96 8.92
C SER A 7 2.39 -2.85 8.28
N LYS A 8 2.01 -2.35 7.09
CA LYS A 8 2.77 -1.37 6.30
C LYS A 8 4.24 -1.75 6.08
N ASN A 9 4.56 -3.05 6.10
CA ASN A 9 5.93 -3.50 5.90
C ASN A 9 6.27 -3.47 4.41
N VAL A 10 6.78 -2.33 3.95
CA VAL A 10 7.12 -2.10 2.54
C VAL A 10 8.10 -3.13 1.99
N ARG A 11 9.08 -3.60 2.79
CA ARG A 11 10.09 -4.54 2.30
C ARG A 11 9.52 -5.91 1.95
N GLU A 12 8.42 -6.31 2.61
CA GLU A 12 7.72 -7.57 2.34
C GLU A 12 6.67 -7.42 1.23
N LEU A 13 6.31 -6.18 0.88
CA LEU A 13 5.31 -5.85 -0.15
C LEU A 13 5.94 -5.45 -1.48
N ALA A 14 7.17 -4.92 -1.46
CA ALA A 14 7.88 -4.48 -2.65
C ALA A 14 8.21 -5.67 -3.55
N ASP A 15 8.19 -5.42 -4.86
CA ASP A 15 8.61 -6.41 -5.85
C ASP A 15 10.10 -6.77 -5.61
N PRO A 16 10.46 -8.06 -5.49
CA PRO A 16 11.85 -8.46 -5.29
C PRO A 16 12.81 -7.96 -6.38
N SER A 17 12.32 -7.77 -7.60
CA SER A 17 13.12 -7.27 -8.73
C SER A 17 13.55 -5.80 -8.59
N LEU A 18 12.82 -5.00 -7.80
CA LEU A 18 13.21 -3.64 -7.46
C LEU A 18 14.39 -3.61 -6.49
N GLY A 19 14.61 -4.67 -5.70
CA GLY A 19 15.68 -4.71 -4.70
C GLY A 19 15.57 -3.57 -3.68
N THR A 20 16.42 -2.56 -3.81
CA THR A 20 16.40 -1.31 -3.02
C THR A 20 16.19 -0.06 -3.88
N ASP A 21 15.85 -0.23 -5.16
CA ASP A 21 15.64 0.82 -6.15
C ASP A 21 14.20 1.36 -6.09
N TYR A 22 13.82 1.85 -4.91
CA TYR A 22 12.56 2.56 -4.69
C TYR A 22 12.73 3.53 -3.53
N ASP A 23 11.99 4.64 -3.58
CA ASP A 23 11.88 5.51 -2.42
C ASP A 23 10.97 4.86 -1.38
N ARG A 24 11.51 4.65 -0.18
CA ARG A 24 10.79 3.99 0.90
C ARG A 24 9.57 4.80 1.34
N GLN A 25 9.67 6.13 1.39
CA GLN A 25 8.58 7.01 1.82
C GLN A 25 7.44 7.00 0.81
N GLU A 26 7.75 7.05 -0.48
CA GLU A 26 6.75 6.94 -1.54
C GLU A 26 6.01 5.60 -1.47
N MET A 27 6.75 4.50 -1.25
CA MET A 27 6.14 3.18 -1.10
C MET A 27 5.28 3.06 0.17
N GLU A 28 5.67 3.69 1.28
CA GLU A 28 4.84 3.74 2.50
C GLU A 28 3.50 4.47 2.23
N TRP A 29 3.51 5.54 1.43
CA TRP A 29 2.29 6.23 1.00
C TRP A 29 1.45 5.41 0.02
N ALA A 30 2.09 4.76 -0.94
CA ALA A 30 1.41 3.88 -1.90
C ALA A 30 0.69 2.73 -1.18
N VAL A 31 1.35 2.06 -0.23
CA VAL A 31 0.77 0.98 0.57
C VAL A 31 -0.38 1.50 1.44
N SER A 32 -0.23 2.68 2.06
CA SER A 32 -1.29 3.29 2.86
C SER A 32 -2.54 3.58 2.01
N THR A 33 -2.34 4.14 0.82
CA THR A 33 -3.42 4.43 -0.14
C THR A 33 -4.09 3.14 -0.63
N ALA A 34 -3.30 2.14 -1.01
CA ALA A 34 -3.80 0.84 -1.43
C ALA A 34 -4.65 0.17 -0.34
N SER A 35 -4.24 0.24 0.92
CA SER A 35 -4.98 -0.30 2.08
C SER A 35 -6.38 0.31 2.20
N MET A 36 -6.51 1.63 2.00
CA MET A 36 -7.81 2.31 1.99
C MET A 36 -8.66 1.92 0.77
N CYS A 37 -8.05 1.81 -0.42
CA CYS A 37 -8.75 1.45 -1.66
C CYS A 37 -9.32 0.03 -1.65
N VAL A 38 -8.68 -0.91 -0.96
CA VAL A 38 -9.14 -2.31 -0.87
C VAL A 38 -10.01 -2.58 0.36
N HIS A 39 -10.48 -1.54 1.04
CA HIS A 39 -11.33 -1.68 2.21
C HIS A 39 -12.61 -2.48 1.89
N TYR A 40 -13.04 -3.33 2.83
CA TYR A 40 -14.17 -4.25 2.57
C TYR A 40 -15.49 -3.49 2.39
N LEU A 41 -15.69 -2.41 3.15
CA LEU A 41 -16.80 -1.47 2.94
C LEU A 41 -16.48 -0.52 1.80
N ALA A 42 -17.31 -0.53 0.76
CA ALA A 42 -17.19 0.38 -0.38
C ALA A 42 -17.26 1.85 0.04
N ALA A 43 -18.11 2.18 1.02
CA ALA A 43 -18.26 3.53 1.56
C ALA A 43 -17.00 4.08 2.25
N SER A 44 -16.07 3.20 2.66
CA SER A 44 -14.80 3.60 3.28
C SER A 44 -13.64 3.70 2.28
N ARG A 45 -13.86 3.31 1.01
CA ARG A 45 -12.85 3.47 -0.03
C ARG A 45 -12.82 4.93 -0.48
N PRO A 46 -11.64 5.53 -0.66
CA PRO A 46 -11.55 6.89 -1.18
C PRO A 46 -12.01 6.95 -2.64
N ARG A 47 -12.44 8.14 -3.07
CA ARG A 47 -12.60 8.50 -4.48
C ARG A 47 -11.23 8.73 -5.10
N MET A 48 -11.11 8.51 -6.40
CA MET A 48 -9.87 8.74 -7.16
C MET A 48 -9.36 10.19 -7.13
N SER A 49 -10.22 11.16 -6.80
CA SER A 49 -9.85 12.57 -6.71
C SER A 49 -9.41 13.01 -5.30
N GLN A 50 -9.37 12.08 -4.35
CA GLN A 50 -8.81 12.29 -3.01
C GLN A 50 -7.33 11.93 -3.02
#